data_AF-A0A2V6Z7A9-F1
#
_entry.id   AF-A0A2V6Z7A9-F1
#
_cell.length_a   1.000
_cell.length_b   1.000
_cell.length_c   1.000
_cell.angle_alpha   90.00
_cell.angle_beta   90.00
_cell.angle_gamma   90.00
#
_symmetry.space_group_name_H-M   'P 1'
#
loop_
_entity.id
_entity.type
_entity.pdbx_description
1 polymer ?
#
loop_
_entity_poly.entity_id
_entity_poly.type
_entity_poly.pdbx_seq_one_letter_code
_entity_poly.pdbx_strand_id
1 'polypeptide(L)' 'MQCPRCQTENPPQAKFCLECASPLARTCANCGTPLPPIAKFCLECAHPVAETGPTPGRSRFVSPQA' A
#
# COMPACT_ATOMS: atom_id res chain seq x y z
N MET A 1 10.26 4.62 -6.46
CA MET A 1 9.87 3.42 -5.70
C MET A 1 10.88 2.33 -5.98
N GLN A 2 11.41 1.67 -4.95
CA GLN A 2 12.48 0.70 -5.13
C GLN A 2 11.91 -0.70 -5.37
N CYS A 3 12.43 -1.41 -6.37
CA CYS A 3 12.02 -2.80 -6.62
C CYS A 3 12.49 -3.70 -5.47
N PRO A 4 11.60 -4.48 -4.82
CA PRO A 4 12.02 -5.36 -3.72
C PRO A 4 12.87 -6.55 -4.19
N ARG A 5 12.88 -6.86 -5.49
CA ARG A 5 13.63 -8.00 -6.05
C ARG A 5 15.04 -7.64 -6.48
N CYS A 6 15.21 -6.60 -7.31
CA CYS A 6 16.50 -6.19 -7.87
C CYS A 6 17.00 -4.83 -7.37
N GLN A 7 16.24 -4.16 -6.49
CA GLN A 7 16.58 -2.87 -5.90
C GLN A 7 16.70 -1.68 -6.87
N THR A 8 16.36 -1.84 -8.16
CA THR A 8 16.27 -0.73 -9.12
C THR A 8 15.25 0.31 -8.67
N GLU A 9 15.59 1.59 -8.81
CA GLU A 9 14.66 2.70 -8.66
C GLU A 9 13.70 2.76 -9.86
N ASN A 10 12.39 2.77 -9.59
CA ASN A 10 11.34 2.84 -10.59
C ASN A 10 10.45 4.07 -10.35
N PRO A 11 9.87 4.66 -11.41
CA PRO A 11 8.92 5.76 -11.23
C PRO A 11 7.69 5.29 -10.43
N PRO A 12 7.05 6.15 -9.63
CA PRO A 12 5.95 5.77 -8.74
C PRO A 12 4.69 5.28 -9.47
N GLN A 13 4.61 5.46 -10.79
CA GLN A 13 3.50 5.01 -11.63
C GLN A 13 3.77 3.63 -12.26
N ALA A 14 5.00 3.09 -12.14
CA ALA A 14 5.39 1.83 -12.76
C ALA A 14 4.63 0.65 -12.12
N LYS A 15 3.97 -0.15 -12.97
CA LYS A 15 3.29 -1.39 -12.55
C LYS A 15 4.25 -2.58 -12.40
N PHE A 16 5.33 -2.55 -13.18
CA PHE A 16 6.38 -3.57 -13.22
C PHE A 16 7.74 -2.89 -13.17
N CYS A 17 8.76 -3.61 -12.69
CA CYS A 17 10.13 -3.12 -12.68
C CYS A 17 10.67 -3.03 -14.11
N LEU A 18 11.26 -1.89 -14.46
CA LEU A 18 11.84 -1.64 -15.78
C LEU A 18 13.07 -2.50 -16.10
N GLU A 19 13.69 -3.11 -15.09
CA GLU A 19 14.89 -3.94 -15.24
C GLU A 19 14.56 -5.44 -15.20
N CYS A 20 13.83 -5.89 -14.17
CA CYS A 20 13.59 -7.32 -13.94
C CYS A 20 12.15 -7.79 -14.20
N ALA A 21 11.28 -6.91 -14.71
CA ALA A 21 9.85 -7.15 -15.00
C ALA A 21 9.00 -7.63 -13.80
N SER A 22 9.52 -7.58 -12.56
CA SER A 22 8.76 -8.02 -11.39
C SER A 22 7.65 -7.02 -11.05
N PRO A 23 6.46 -7.49 -10.62
CA PRO A 23 5.35 -6.60 -10.29
C PRO A 23 5.71 -5.70 -9.12
N LEU A 24 5.49 -4.41 -9.31
CA LEU A 24 5.68 -3.37 -8.30
C LEU A 24 4.36 -3.00 -7.62
N ALA A 25 3.23 -3.29 -8.26
CA ALA A 25 1.91 -3.17 -7.68
C ALA A 25 1.77 -4.08 -6.45
N ARG A 26 1.28 -3.51 -5.36
CA ARG A 26 0.94 -4.27 -4.16
C ARG A 26 -0.36 -5.03 -4.42
N THR A 27 -0.55 -6.18 -3.79
CA THR A 27 -1.84 -6.84 -3.76
C THR A 27 -2.52 -6.60 -2.41
N CYS A 28 -3.85 -6.58 -2.41
CA CYS A 28 -4.60 -6.48 -1.17
C CYS A 28 -4.35 -7.75 -0.33
N ALA A 29 -3.91 -7.58 0.93
CA ALA A 29 -3.69 -8.70 1.84
C ALA A 29 -4.99 -9.45 2.21
N ASN A 30 -6.15 -8.82 2.04
CA ASN A 30 -7.45 -9.41 2.36
C ASN A 30 -8.06 -10.19 1.20
N CYS A 31 -8.05 -9.63 -0.02
CA CYS A 31 -8.75 -10.22 -1.17
C CYS A 31 -7.86 -10.50 -2.40
N GLY A 32 -6.58 -10.13 -2.37
CA GLY A 32 -5.64 -10.38 -3.47
C GLY A 32 -5.70 -9.41 -4.64
N THR A 33 -6.69 -8.51 -4.69
CA THR A 33 -6.85 -7.53 -5.79
C THR A 33 -5.59 -6.68 -5.95
N PRO A 34 -5.09 -6.46 -7.18
CA PRO A 34 -3.97 -5.57 -7.43
C PRO A 34 -4.34 -4.13 -7.06
N LEU A 35 -3.46 -3.48 -6.32
CA LEU A 35 -3.63 -2.13 -5.79
C LEU A 35 -2.68 -1.17 -6.50
N PRO A 36 -3.15 0.01 -6.93
CA PRO A 36 -2.25 1.04 -7.39
C PRO A 36 -1.35 1.51 -6.25
N PRO A 37 -0.13 2.00 -6.55
CA PRO A 37 0.86 2.37 -5.54
C PRO A 37 0.40 3.51 -4.61
N ILE A 38 -0.57 4.32 -5.04
CA ILE A 38 -1.16 5.41 -4.26
C ILE A 38 -2.39 4.99 -3.43
N ALA A 39 -2.84 3.73 -3.53
CA ALA A 39 -4.03 3.27 -2.83
C ALA A 39 -3.81 3.22 -1.32
N LYS A 40 -4.63 3.98 -0.59
CA LYS A 40 -4.75 3.88 0.88
C LYS A 40 -5.73 2.78 1.31
N PHE A 41 -6.69 2.45 0.45
CA PHE A 41 -7.70 1.42 0.66
C PHE A 41 -7.85 0.57 -0.59
N CYS A 42 -8.26 -0.68 -0.42
CA CYS A 42 -8.60 -1.55 -1.54
C CYS A 42 -9.85 -1.03 -2.26
N LEU A 43 -9.75 -0.86 -3.58
CA LEU A 43 -10.86 -0.43 -4.42
C LEU A 43 -12.01 -1.46 -4.53
N GLU A 44 -11.78 -2.69 -4.08
CA GLU A 44 -12.76 -3.79 -4.20
C GLU A 44 -13.37 -4.17 -2.84
N CYS A 45 -12.54 -4.29 -1.79
CA CYS A 45 -13.02 -4.70 -0.45
C CYS A 45 -12.89 -3.62 0.64
N ALA A 46 -12.44 -2.41 0.29
CA ALA A 46 -12.19 -1.29 1.23
C ALA A 46 -11.16 -1.56 2.33
N HIS A 47 -10.48 -2.72 2.35
CA HIS A 47 -9.47 -3.02 3.36
C HIS A 47 -8.32 -2.00 3.29
N PRO A 48 -7.86 -1.44 4.43
CA PRO A 48 -6.76 -0.50 4.46
C PRO A 48 -5.48 -1.15 3.95
N VAL A 49 -4.76 -0.43 3.10
CA VAL A 49 -3.45 -0.83 2.59
C VAL A 49 -2.45 -0.25 3.56
N ALA A 50 -1.75 -1.09 4.34
CA ALA A 50 -0.78 -0.60 5.31
C ALA A 50 0.29 0.24 4.59
N GLU A 51 0.19 1.56 4.71
CA GLU A 51 1.23 2.49 4.28
C GLU A 51 2.42 2.26 5.22
N THR A 52 3.62 2.08 4.67
CA THR A 52 4.87 1.94 5.43
C THR A 52 5.31 3.24 6.14
N GLY A 53 4.36 4.13 6.44
CA GLY A 53 4.57 5.24 7.36
C GLY A 53 4.33 4.76 8.79
N PRO A 54 5.07 5.27 9.79
CA PRO A 54 4.78 4.98 11.18
C PRO A 54 3.36 5.45 11.45
N THR A 55 2.44 4.53 11.68
CA THR A 55 1.13 4.84 12.22
C THR A 55 1.35 5.15 13.70
N PRO A 56 1.22 6.40 14.18
CA PRO A 56 0.95 6.59 15.58
C PRO A 56 -0.44 5.99 15.82
N GLY A 57 -0.44 4.90 16.58
CA GLY A 57 -1.62 4.11 16.85
C GLY A 57 -2.77 4.93 17.44
N ARG A 58 -3.96 4.41 17.14
CA ARG A 58 -5.05 4.17 18.08
C ARG A 58 -5.57 5.36 18.91
N SER A 59 -6.77 5.78 18.49
CA SER A 59 -7.92 6.16 19.32
C SER A 59 -7.81 7.38 20.23
N ARG A 60 -8.49 8.46 19.84
CA ARG A 60 -9.01 9.47 20.77
C ARG A 60 -10.42 9.93 20.38
N PHE A 61 -11.37 9.00 20.34
CA PHE A 61 -12.74 9.36 20.70
C PHE A 61 -12.90 8.98 22.17
N VAL A 62 -12.65 9.95 23.06
CA VAL A 62 -13.14 9.88 24.43
C VAL A 62 -14.54 10.48 24.40
N SER A 63 -15.55 9.69 24.79
CA SER A 63 -16.91 10.18 25.01
C SER A 63 -16.90 11.18 26.17
N PRO A 64 -17.50 12.37 26.06
CA PRO A 64 -17.72 13.22 27.23
C PRO A 64 -18.68 12.52 28.20
N GLN A 65 -18.31 12.50 29.48
CA GLN A 65 -19.19 12.01 30.56
C GLN A 65 -20.20 13.12 30.91
N ALA A 66 -21.42 12.67 31.28
CA ALA A 66 -22.65 13.45 31.45
C ALA A 66 -22.59 14.52 32.54
#